data_AF-A0A355XVV0-F1
#
_entry.id   AF-A0A355XVV0-F1
#
_cell.length_a   1.000
_cell.length_b   1.000
_cell.length_c   1.000
_cell.angle_alpha   90.00
_cell.angle_beta   90.00
_cell.angle_gamma   90.00
#
_symmetry.space_group_name_H-M   'P 1'
#
loop_
_entity.id
_entity.type
_entity.pdbx_description
1 polymer ?
#
loop_
_entity_poly.entity_id
_entity_poly.type
_entity_poly.pdbx_seq_one_letter_code
_entity_poly.pdbx_strand_id
1 'polypeptide(L)' 'VGLHEGAGYKMKGVYRACEDCRMRTNQNPEFCPACQKALRDLINFYTE' A
#
# COMPACT_ATOMS: atom_id res chain seq x y z
N VAL A 1 -1.12 -6.07 8.78
CA VAL A 1 -0.66 -6.39 7.41
C VAL A 1 -1.12 -7.78 7.09
N GLY A 2 -1.71 -7.98 5.91
CA GLY A 2 -2.27 -9.26 5.47
C GLY A 2 -2.39 -9.31 3.95
N LEU A 3 -3.01 -10.37 3.43
CA LEU A 3 -3.31 -10.50 2.00
C LEU A 3 -4.81 -10.34 1.78
N HIS A 4 -5.22 -9.18 1.30
CA HIS A 4 -6.62 -8.90 1.02
C HIS A 4 -6.84 -8.91 -0.49
N GLU A 5 -7.69 -9.80 -0.98
CA GLU A 5 -7.97 -9.91 -2.41
C GLU A 5 -8.70 -8.66 -2.94
N GLY A 6 -8.36 -8.26 -4.17
CA GLY A 6 -8.93 -7.11 -4.86
C GLY A 6 -8.00 -5.90 -4.86
N ALA A 7 -7.15 -5.75 -5.88
CA ALA A 7 -6.21 -4.65 -5.97
C ALA A 7 -5.81 -4.41 -7.43
N GLY A 8 -5.14 -3.29 -7.70
CA GLY A 8 -4.62 -3.00 -9.05
C GLY A 8 -5.70 -3.07 -10.13
N TYR A 9 -6.88 -2.51 -9.86
CA TYR A 9 -8.05 -2.52 -10.74
C TYR A 9 -8.62 -3.91 -11.06
N LYS A 10 -8.22 -4.97 -10.34
CA LYS A 10 -8.76 -6.33 -10.43
C LYS A 10 -9.41 -6.76 -9.13
N MET A 11 -10.56 -7.42 -9.23
CA MET A 11 -11.29 -7.94 -8.06
C MET A 11 -10.73 -9.27 -7.53
N LYS A 12 -10.06 -10.06 -8.37
CA LYS A 12 -9.52 -11.39 -8.02
C LYS A 12 -8.09 -11.57 -8.54
N GLY A 13 -7.33 -12.42 -7.86
CA GLY A 13 -5.97 -12.81 -8.25
C GLY A 13 -4.88 -11.75 -8.01
N VAL A 14 -5.24 -10.59 -7.45
CA VAL A 14 -4.30 -9.55 -7.01
C VAL A 14 -4.65 -9.17 -5.58
N TYR A 15 -3.63 -9.02 -4.73
CA TYR A 15 -3.78 -8.83 -3.29
C TYR A 15 -3.15 -7.52 -2.83
N ARG A 16 -3.82 -6.80 -1.93
CA ARG A 16 -3.32 -5.62 -1.22
C ARG A 16 -2.92 -5.98 0.20
N ALA A 17 -1.98 -5.21 0.75
CA ALA A 17 -1.35 -5.47 2.05
C ALA A 17 -2.24 -5.18 3.27
N CYS A 18 -3.31 -4.39 3.10
CA CYS A 18 -4.26 -3.99 4.15
C CYS A 18 -5.66 -3.84 3.55
N GLU A 19 -6.69 -3.92 4.40
CA GLU A 19 -8.08 -3.71 3.96
C GLU A 19 -8.25 -2.35 3.29
N ASP A 20 -7.77 -1.29 3.93
CA ASP A 20 -7.82 0.07 3.41
C ASP A 20 -6.45 0.77 3.52
N CYS A 21 -6.23 1.77 2.65
CA CYS A 21 -5.01 2.54 2.53
C CYS A 21 -5.30 3.83 1.75
N ARG A 22 -4.52 4.91 1.97
CA ARG A 22 -4.49 6.08 1.08
C ARG A 22 -4.35 5.72 -0.41
N MET A 23 -3.62 4.66 -0.74
CA MET A 23 -3.48 4.18 -2.13
C MET A 23 -4.75 3.50 -2.69
N ARG A 24 -5.81 3.33 -1.88
CA ARG A 24 -7.10 2.75 -2.24
C ARG A 24 -8.23 3.77 -2.19
N THR A 25 -8.35 4.51 -1.08
CA THR A 25 -9.44 5.48 -0.85
C THR A 25 -8.87 6.86 -0.51
N ASN A 26 -9.56 7.91 -0.97
CA ASN A 26 -9.16 9.29 -0.71
C ASN A 26 -9.51 9.77 0.71
N GLN A 27 -10.36 9.03 1.42
CA GLN A 27 -10.78 9.36 2.78
C GLN A 27 -9.79 8.83 3.82
N ASN A 28 -9.02 7.78 3.50
CA ASN A 28 -8.06 7.21 4.44
C ASN A 28 -6.84 8.13 4.60
N PRO A 29 -6.64 8.78 5.76
CA PRO A 29 -5.60 9.79 5.93
C PRO A 29 -4.18 9.23 5.81
N GLU A 30 -3.99 7.91 5.99
CA GLU A 30 -2.67 7.32 6.18
C GLU A 30 -2.32 6.28 5.10
N PHE A 31 -1.02 6.17 4.82
CA PHE A 31 -0.46 5.05 4.07
C PHE A 31 -0.40 3.81 4.96
N CYS A 32 -0.74 2.65 4.41
CA CYS A 32 -0.60 1.39 5.15
C CYS A 32 0.88 1.05 5.42
N PRO A 33 1.19 0.15 6.38
CA PRO A 33 2.57 -0.15 6.77
C PRO A 33 3.47 -0.61 5.61
N ALA A 34 2.91 -1.33 4.62
CA ALA A 34 3.66 -1.76 3.43
C ALA A 34 4.03 -0.56 2.54
N CYS A 35 3.11 0.38 2.31
CA CYS A 35 3.38 1.60 1.57
C CYS A 35 4.38 2.50 2.32
N GLN A 36 4.25 2.64 3.64
CA GLN A 36 5.21 3.40 4.44
C GLN A 36 6.62 2.80 4.40
N LYS A 37 6.74 1.47 4.38
CA LYS A 37 8.03 0.81 4.18
C LYS A 37 8.60 1.12 2.79
N ALA A 38 7.81 0.92 1.73
CA ALA A 38 8.25 1.17 0.36
C ALA A 38 8.68 2.63 0.13
N LEU A 39 7.94 3.60 0.71
CA LEU A 39 8.31 5.02 0.65
C LEU A 39 9.61 5.31 1.40
N ARG A 40 9.81 4.73 2.59
CA ARG A 40 11.08 4.86 3.32
C ARG A 40 12.25 4.26 2.55
N ASP A 41 12.09 3.05 2.02
CA ASP A 41 13.11 2.40 1.20
C ASP A 41 13.48 3.28 -0.02
N LEU A 42 12.49 3.90 -0.66
CA LEU A 42 12.71 4.80 -1.80
C LEU A 42 13.42 6.10 -1.40
N ILE A 43 13.02 6.71 -0.29
CA ILE A 43 13.67 7.92 0.23
C ILE A 43 15.14 7.62 0.54
N ASN A 44 15.39 6.56 1.31
CA ASN A 44 16.73 6.14 1.68
C ASN A 44 17.61 5.86 0.45
N PHE A 45 17.07 5.20 -0.58
CA PHE A 45 17.79 4.98 -1.84
C PHE A 45 18.32 6.27 -2.50
N TYR A 46 17.65 7.41 -2.29
CA TYR A 46 18.07 8.70 -2.85
C TYR A 46 18.88 9.57 -1.88
N THR A 47 18.92 9.26 -0.59
CA THR A 47 19.53 10.12 0.43
C THR A 47 20.66 9.48 1.22
N GLU A 48 20.78 8.16 1.20
CA GLU A 48 21.84 7.36 1.85
C GLU A 48 22.71 6.66 0.79
#